data_AF-A0A6N7GAT0-F1
#
_entry.id   AF-A0A6N7GAT0-F1
#
_cell.length_a   1.000
_cell.length_b   1.000
_cell.length_c   1.000
_cell.angle_alpha   90.00
_cell.angle_beta   90.00
_cell.angle_gamma   90.00
#
_symmetry.space_group_name_H-M   'P 1'
#
loop_
_entity.id
_entity.type
_entity.pdbx_description
1 polymer ?
#
loop_
_entity_poly.entity_id
_entity_poly.type
_entity_poly.pdbx_seq_one_letter_code
_entity_poly.pdbx_strand_id
1 'polypeptide(L)' 'MWRLGFLGWRAWVYTRVLVPAGLLAWLVGHEWGFTAPFWITVLFLLGVVLGSRFVLRDLARRELGTPGRQRAR' A
#
# COMPACT_ATOMS: atom_id res chain seq x y z
N MET A 1 -15.82 -10.03 13.98
CA MET A 1 -15.07 -10.79 12.95
C MET A 1 -14.63 -9.94 11.75
N TRP A 2 -15.30 -8.82 11.44
CA TRP A 2 -14.97 -7.93 10.31
C TRP A 2 -13.54 -7.32 10.34
N ARG A 3 -13.02 -6.97 11.52
CA ARG A 3 -11.66 -6.37 11.67
C ARG A 3 -10.53 -7.30 11.22
N LEU A 4 -10.65 -8.61 11.42
CA LEU A 4 -9.63 -9.58 10.99
C LEU A 4 -9.64 -9.75 9.47
N GLY A 5 -10.83 -9.79 8.85
CA GLY A 5 -10.97 -9.82 7.39
C GLY A 5 -10.40 -8.57 6.73
N PHE A 6 -10.63 -7.38 7.30
CA PHE A 6 -10.09 -6.13 6.79
C PHE A 6 -8.56 -6.02 6.92
N LEU A 7 -8.00 -6.50 8.03
CA LEU A 7 -6.55 -6.59 8.21
C LEU A 7 -5.92 -7.56 7.22
N GLY A 8 -6.55 -8.71 6.98
CA GLY A 8 -6.12 -9.69 5.98
C GLY A 8 -6.19 -9.14 4.56
N TRP A 9 -7.30 -8.48 4.19
CA TRP A 9 -7.45 -7.79 2.91
C TRP A 9 -6.39 -6.70 2.72
N ARG A 10 -6.13 -5.89 3.75
CA ARG A 10 -5.07 -4.87 3.71
C ARG A 10 -3.71 -5.48 3.51
N ALA A 11 -3.36 -6.51 4.28
CA ALA A 11 -2.09 -7.22 4.12
C ALA A 11 -1.97 -7.78 2.70
N TRP A 12 -3.03 -8.38 2.16
CA TRP A 12 -3.08 -8.90 0.80
C TRP A 12 -2.84 -7.83 -0.27
N VAL A 13 -3.52 -6.69 -0.17
CA VAL A 13 -3.31 -5.55 -1.07
C VAL A 13 -1.87 -5.03 -0.97
N TYR A 14 -1.32 -4.94 0.25
CA TYR A 14 0.08 -4.57 0.45
C TYR A 14 1.03 -5.55 -0.22
N THR A 15 0.84 -6.85 -0.05
CA THR A 15 1.69 -7.87 -0.68
C THR A 15 1.64 -7.75 -2.20
N ARG A 16 0.47 -7.54 -2.80
CA ARG A 16 0.33 -7.36 -4.26
C ARG A 16 1.03 -6.12 -4.80
N VAL A 17 1.24 -5.09 -3.99
CA VAL A 17 1.92 -3.86 -4.41
C VAL A 17 3.41 -3.93 -4.09
N LEU A 18 3.77 -4.41 -2.89
CA LEU A 18 5.16 -4.48 -2.41
C LEU A 18 5.98 -5.54 -3.14
N VAL A 19 5.40 -6.68 -3.53
CA VAL A 19 6.12 -7.73 -4.27
C VAL A 19 6.62 -7.22 -5.63
N PRO A 20 5.76 -6.68 -6.53
CA PRO A 20 6.24 -6.14 -7.80
C PRO A 20 7.10 -4.89 -7.61
N ALA A 21 6.81 -4.05 -6.63
CA ALA A 21 7.67 -2.91 -6.29
C ALA A 21 9.08 -3.34 -5.88
N GLY A 22 9.19 -4.34 -5.00
CA GLY A 22 10.46 -4.89 -4.54
C GLY A 22 11.23 -5.57 -5.68
N LEU A 23 10.53 -6.30 -6.54
CA LEU A 23 11.12 -6.90 -7.73
C LEU A 23 11.67 -5.83 -8.69
N LEU A 24 10.92 -4.75 -8.90
CA LEU A 24 11.32 -3.64 -9.78
C LEU A 24 12.51 -2.86 -9.19
N ALA A 25 12.52 -2.61 -7.88
CA ALA A 25 13.66 -2.03 -7.19
C ALA A 25 14.91 -2.93 -7.27
N TRP A 26 14.73 -4.24 -7.10
CA TRP A 26 15.81 -5.21 -7.23
C TRP A 26 16.35 -5.27 -8.66
N LEU A 27 15.47 -5.31 -9.67
CA LEU A 27 15.86 -5.36 -11.08
C LEU A 27 16.62 -4.08 -11.48
N VAL A 28 16.10 -2.91 -11.11
CA VAL A 28 16.78 -1.64 -11.40
C VAL A 28 18.12 -1.56 -10.66
N GLY A 29 18.19 -2.02 -9.41
CA GLY A 29 19.43 -2.03 -8.64
C GLY A 29 20.47 -3.03 -9.18
N HIS A 30 20.02 -4.16 -9.72
CA HIS A 30 20.88 -5.16 -10.34
C HIS A 30 21.45 -4.67 -11.67
N GLU A 31 20.62 -4.07 -12.52
CA GLU A 31 21.01 -3.64 -13.87
C GLU A 31 21.76 -2.29 -13.90
N TRP A 32 21.36 -1.33 -13.05
CA TRP A 32 21.91 0.03 -13.08
C TRP A 32 22.82 0.36 -11.88
N GLY A 33 22.91 -0.53 -10.89
CA GLY A 33 23.60 -0.26 -9.63
C GLY A 33 22.92 0.85 -8.81
N PHE A 34 23.65 1.42 -7.85
CA PHE A 34 23.16 2.51 -6.98
C PHE A 34 23.24 3.90 -7.64
N THR A 35 22.90 3.98 -8.93
CA THR A 35 22.92 5.23 -9.69
C THR A 35 21.62 6.03 -9.52
N ALA A 36 21.59 7.25 -10.06
CA ALA A 36 20.41 8.14 -10.01
C ALA A 36 19.07 7.45 -10.37
N PRO A 37 18.94 6.64 -11.44
CA PRO A 37 17.67 5.97 -11.76
C PRO A 37 17.20 5.01 -10.67
N PHE A 38 18.10 4.30 -10.00
CA PHE A 38 17.75 3.43 -8.86
C PHE A 38 17.11 4.23 -7.72
N TRP A 39 17.73 5.34 -7.33
CA TRP A 39 17.19 6.18 -6.25
C TRP A 39 15.86 6.84 -6.62
N ILE A 40 15.66 7.22 -7.89
CA ILE A 40 14.37 7.72 -8.39
C ILE A 40 13.30 6.63 -8.29
N THR A 41 13.60 5.40 -8.70
CA THR A 41 12.68 4.26 -8.57
C THR A 41 12.35 3.99 -7.10
N VAL A 42 13.34 3.98 -6.22
CA VAL A 42 13.13 3.78 -4.78
C VAL A 42 12.25 4.88 -4.19
N LEU A 43 12.50 6.16 -4.51
CA LEU A 43 11.69 7.29 -4.05
C LEU A 43 10.25 7.21 -4.56
N PHE A 44 10.05 6.84 -5.82
CA PHE A 44 8.73 6.63 -6.40
C PHE A 44 7.96 5.53 -5.66
N LEU A 45 8.60 4.37 -5.46
CA LEU A 45 8.00 3.26 -4.73
C LEU A 45 7.67 3.63 -3.28
N LEU A 46 8.56 4.38 -2.62
CA LEU A 46 8.31 4.90 -1.27
C LEU A 46 7.07 5.80 -1.24
N GLY A 47 6.92 6.68 -2.23
CA GLY A 47 5.75 7.55 -2.39
C GLY A 47 4.46 6.76 -2.57
N VAL A 48 4.47 5.72 -3.41
CA VAL A 48 3.31 4.85 -3.63
C VAL A 48 2.92 4.12 -2.33
N VAL A 49 3.90 3.64 -1.56
CA VAL A 49 3.65 2.95 -0.28
C VAL A 49 3.08 3.92 0.76
N LEU A 50 3.65 5.13 0.88
CA LEU A 50 3.17 6.19 1.78
C LEU A 50 1.75 6.64 1.42
N GLY A 51 1.49 6.88 0.13
CA GLY A 51 0.16 7.21 -0.39
C GLY A 51 -0.86 6.11 -0.12
N SER A 52 -0.49 4.85 -0.38
CA SER A 52 -1.33 3.68 -0.07
C SER A 52 -1.62 3.58 1.44
N ARG A 53 -0.62 3.86 2.30
CA ARG A 53 -0.79 3.94 3.76
C ARG A 53 -1.75 5.04 4.17
N PHE A 54 -1.66 6.20 3.53
CA PHE A 54 -2.53 7.34 3.79
C PHE A 54 -3.98 7.03 3.41
N VAL A 55 -4.21 6.54 2.19
CA VAL A 55 -5.54 6.14 1.70
C VAL A 55 -6.15 5.05 2.56
N LEU A 56 -5.38 4.02 2.93
CA LEU A 56 -5.87 2.94 3.81
C LEU A 56 -6.15 3.41 5.24
N ARG A 57 -5.41 4.40 5.74
CA ARG A 57 -5.70 5.04 7.04
C ARG A 57 -6.95 5.92 6.95
N ASP A 58 -7.14 6.66 5.87
CA ASP A 58 -8.34 7.46 5.64
C ASP A 58 -9.58 6.56 5.52
N LEU A 59 -9.48 5.48 4.74
CA LEU A 59 -10.54 4.48 4.60
C LEU A 59 -10.88 3.84 5.95
N ALA A 60 -9.86 3.46 6.74
CA ALA A 60 -10.07 2.92 8.08
C ALA A 60 -10.70 3.95 9.05
N ARG A 61 -10.33 5.23 8.96
CA ARG A 61 -10.95 6.30 9.76
C ARG A 61 -12.41 6.52 9.37
N ARG A 62 -12.74 6.50 8.07
CA ARG A 62 -14.11 6.62 7.58
C ARG A 62 -14.96 5.44 8.03
N GLU A 63 -14.44 4.21 7.93
CA GLU A 63 -15.13 3.00 8.41
C GLU A 63 -15.35 3.02 9.94
N LEU A 64 -14.37 3.47 10.73
CA LEU A 64 -14.51 3.61 12.19
C LEU A 64 -15.41 4.79 12.60
N GLY A 65 -15.54 5.81 11.75
CA GLY A 65 -16.39 6.99 11.94
C GLY A 65 -17.85 6.80 11.52
N THR A 66 -18.24 5.61 11.04
CA THR A 66 -19.65 5.33 10.71
C THR A 66 -20.21 4.24 11.64
N PRO A 67 -20.81 4.60 12.80
CA PRO A 67 -21.52 3.64 13.65
C PRO A 67 -22.78 3.05 13.02
N GLY A 68 -23.25 3.59 11.89
CA GLY A 68 -24.53 3.14 11.33
C GLY A 68 -24.95 3.91 10.09
N ARG A 69 -24.32 3.64 8.94
CA ARG A 69 -25.06 3.78 7.68
C ARG A 69 -25.99 2.57 7.55
N GLN A 70 -27.10 2.66 8.29
CA GLN A 70 -28.43 2.17 7.90
C GLN A 70 -28.40 0.81 7.17
N ARG A 71 -28.49 -0.32 7.89
CA ARG A 71 -29.80 -0.99 8.05
C ARG A 71 -30.94 -0.18 7.42
N ALA A 72 -31.53 -0.71 6.35
CA ALA A 72 -32.78 -0.26 5.74
C ALA A 72 -32.74 1.10 5.02
N ARG A 73 -32.50 1.05 3.70
CA ARG A 73 -33.49 1.56 2.76
C ARG A 73 -33.59 0.60 1.59
#